data_AF-A0A8T4ND96-F1
#
_entry.id   AF-A0A8T4ND96-F1
#
_cell.length_a   1.000
_cell.length_b   1.000
_cell.length_c   1.000
_cell.angle_alpha   90.00
_cell.angle_beta   90.00
_cell.angle_gamma   90.00
#
_symmetry.space_group_name_H-M   'P 1'
#
loop_
_entity.id
_entity.type
_entity.pdbx_description
1 polymer ?
#
loop_
_entity_poly.entity_id
_entity_poly.type
_entity_poly.pdbx_seq_one_letter_code
_entity_poly.pdbx_strand_id
1 'polypeptide(L)'
;MTLFYHGTDVDSAIGIARDGAILSPWDETILRYRGLRIAQTMSYRELQKLALEDASRLYSDHELEHRVKSISLDTRFYIAKGYALGYKEEHFHGGVVLGFEIDEDFLKRICLISYSGHILGAYIPRRLKLDTLKEVHLTPKAKDYKEQIAKEFEVYDPDFFYL
;
A
#
# COMPACT_ATOMS: atom_id res chain seq x y z
N MET A 1 -0.12 13.95 -15.34
CA MET A 1 0.18 12.73 -14.55
C MET A 1 0.92 13.16 -13.31
N THR A 2 0.63 12.54 -12.16
CA THR A 2 1.17 12.94 -10.86
C THR A 2 1.73 11.71 -10.16
N LEU A 3 2.95 11.82 -9.62
CA LEU A 3 3.61 10.73 -8.91
C LEU A 3 3.18 10.71 -7.44
N PHE A 4 2.77 9.53 -6.98
CA PHE A 4 2.34 9.24 -5.62
C PHE A 4 3.18 8.12 -5.04
N TYR A 5 3.46 8.18 -3.74
CA TYR A 5 4.37 7.26 -3.09
C TYR A 5 3.70 6.50 -1.94
N HIS A 6 4.08 5.23 -1.81
CA HIS A 6 3.69 4.34 -0.73
C HIS A 6 4.93 3.71 -0.10
N GLY A 7 5.15 3.95 1.20
CA GLY A 7 6.22 3.32 1.95
C GLY A 7 5.71 2.07 2.67
N THR A 8 6.43 0.96 2.54
CA THR A 8 6.07 -0.34 3.15
C THR A 8 7.33 -1.14 3.48
N ASP A 9 7.19 -2.29 4.14
CA ASP A 9 8.28 -3.23 4.37
C ASP A 9 8.51 -4.16 3.16
N VAL A 10 9.64 -4.86 3.14
CA VAL A 10 10.01 -5.75 2.03
C VAL A 10 9.04 -6.91 1.84
N ASP A 11 8.55 -7.54 2.91
CA ASP A 11 7.67 -8.70 2.80
C ASP A 11 6.31 -8.29 2.24
N SER A 12 5.79 -7.16 2.72
CA SER A 12 4.59 -6.52 2.18
C SER A 12 4.77 -6.11 0.72
N ALA A 13 5.92 -5.55 0.33
CA ALA A 13 6.19 -5.19 -1.06
C ALA A 13 6.17 -6.40 -2.00
N ILE A 14 6.74 -7.53 -1.57
CA ILE A 14 6.70 -8.80 -2.31
C ILE A 14 5.26 -9.32 -2.42
N GLY A 15 4.48 -9.25 -1.33
CA GLY A 15 3.05 -9.59 -1.34
C GLY A 15 2.27 -8.75 -2.35
N ILE A 16 2.46 -7.43 -2.32
CA ILE A 16 1.86 -6.46 -3.26
C ILE A 16 2.19 -6.83 -4.72
N ALA A 17 3.44 -7.15 -5.02
CA ALA A 17 3.88 -7.53 -6.36
C ALA A 17 3.17 -8.80 -6.87
N ARG A 18 3.06 -9.82 -6.01
CA ARG A 18 2.38 -11.09 -6.30
C ARG A 18 0.88 -10.93 -6.50
N ASP A 19 0.25 -10.08 -5.69
CA ASP A 19 -1.18 -9.80 -5.77
C ASP A 19 -1.53 -8.86 -6.93
N GLY A 20 -0.53 -8.17 -7.50
CA GLY A 20 -0.68 -7.19 -8.57
C GLY A 20 -1.45 -5.94 -8.18
N ALA A 21 -1.59 -5.72 -6.88
CA ALA A 21 -2.23 -4.54 -6.32
C ALA A 21 -1.77 -4.27 -4.90
N ILE A 22 -1.74 -2.99 -4.52
CA ILE A 22 -1.87 -2.61 -3.12
C ILE A 22 -3.33 -2.78 -2.75
N LEU A 23 -3.60 -3.35 -1.58
CA LEU A 23 -4.92 -3.46 -0.98
C LEU A 23 -5.02 -2.55 0.23
N SER A 24 -6.21 -2.01 0.47
CA SER A 24 -6.53 -1.40 1.75
C SER A 24 -6.50 -2.46 2.86
N PRO A 25 -6.13 -2.11 4.11
CA PRO A 25 -6.11 -3.05 5.22
C PRO A 25 -7.42 -3.84 5.40
N TRP A 26 -8.56 -3.19 5.12
CA TRP A 26 -9.87 -3.84 5.15
C TRP A 26 -10.01 -4.94 4.09
N ASP A 27 -9.67 -4.64 2.84
CA ASP A 27 -9.82 -5.58 1.71
C ASP A 27 -8.84 -6.75 1.84
N GLU A 28 -7.62 -6.49 2.31
CA GLU A 28 -6.63 -7.53 2.66
C GLU A 28 -7.19 -8.50 3.71
N THR A 29 -7.78 -7.95 4.79
CA THR A 29 -8.37 -8.77 5.86
C THR A 29 -9.56 -9.61 5.36
N ILE A 30 -10.40 -9.06 4.48
CA ILE A 30 -11.48 -9.81 3.84
C ILE A 30 -10.91 -11.00 3.05
N LEU A 31 -9.86 -10.79 2.23
CA LEU A 31 -9.25 -11.85 1.44
C LEU A 31 -8.61 -12.92 2.31
N ARG A 32 -7.91 -12.52 3.38
CA ARG A 32 -7.33 -13.44 4.37
C ARG A 32 -8.37 -14.37 4.97
N TYR A 33 -9.49 -13.83 5.45
CA TYR A 33 -10.57 -14.64 6.03
C TYR A 33 -11.26 -15.56 5.03
N ARG A 34 -11.37 -15.13 3.77
CA ARG A 34 -11.86 -16.01 2.69
C ARG A 34 -10.89 -17.15 2.41
N GLY A 35 -9.58 -16.87 2.36
CA GLY A 35 -8.53 -17.89 2.15
C GLY A 35 -8.47 -18.93 3.28
N LEU A 36 -8.60 -18.48 4.52
CA LEU A 36 -8.63 -19.35 5.72
C LEU A 36 -9.95 -20.08 5.93
N ARG A 37 -10.95 -19.87 5.05
CA ARG A 37 -12.29 -20.47 5.16
C ARG A 37 -13.02 -20.15 6.48
N ILE A 38 -12.57 -19.14 7.22
CA ILE A 38 -13.17 -18.70 8.50
C ILE A 38 -14.62 -18.26 8.31
N ALA A 39 -14.93 -17.72 7.14
CA ALA A 39 -16.22 -17.11 6.83
C ALA A 39 -17.20 -18.03 6.08
N GLN A 40 -16.97 -19.35 6.02
CA GLN A 40 -17.81 -20.25 5.21
C GLN A 40 -19.29 -20.29 5.65
N THR A 41 -19.56 -20.01 6.92
CA THR A 41 -20.91 -19.99 7.50
C THR A 41 -21.44 -18.58 7.76
N MET A 42 -20.64 -17.54 7.49
CA MET A 42 -20.99 -16.14 7.74
C MET A 42 -21.54 -15.49 6.47
N SER A 43 -22.49 -14.57 6.62
CA SER A 43 -22.89 -13.72 5.51
C SER A 43 -21.75 -12.78 5.11
N TYR A 44 -21.76 -12.32 3.86
CA TYR A 44 -20.74 -11.37 3.37
C TYR A 44 -20.72 -10.06 4.20
N ARG A 45 -21.87 -9.62 4.70
CA ARG A 45 -21.98 -8.42 5.54
C ARG A 45 -21.31 -8.62 6.91
N GLU A 46 -21.46 -9.79 7.52
CA GLU A 46 -20.81 -10.12 8.79
C GLU A 46 -19.29 -10.22 8.62
N LEU A 47 -18.84 -10.82 7.51
CA LEU A 47 -17.43 -10.85 7.14
C LEU A 47 -16.84 -9.43 7.00
N GLN A 48 -17.54 -8.54 6.29
CA GLN A 48 -17.11 -7.15 6.12
C GLN A 48 -16.98 -6.41 7.44
N LYS A 49 -17.91 -6.63 8.38
CA LYS A 49 -17.88 -6.02 9.72
C LYS A 49 -16.70 -6.55 10.53
N LEU A 50 -16.52 -7.86 10.59
CA LEU A 50 -15.40 -8.49 11.31
C LEU A 50 -14.04 -8.02 10.74
N ALA A 51 -13.91 -7.98 9.41
CA ALA A 51 -12.70 -7.51 8.77
C ALA A 51 -12.41 -6.03 9.06
N LEU A 52 -13.44 -5.20 9.13
CA LEU A 52 -13.28 -3.79 9.51
C LEU A 52 -12.83 -3.65 10.96
N GLU A 53 -13.46 -4.40 11.88
CA GLU A 53 -13.08 -4.41 13.30
C GLU A 53 -11.63 -4.84 13.49
N ASP A 54 -11.19 -5.92 12.83
CA ASP A 54 -9.83 -6.45 12.96
C ASP A 54 -8.79 -5.52 12.33
N ALA A 55 -9.05 -5.04 11.10
CA ALA A 55 -8.15 -4.11 10.42
C ALA A 55 -8.02 -2.77 11.16
N SER A 56 -9.07 -2.34 11.86
CA SER A 56 -9.08 -1.10 12.66
C SER A 56 -8.24 -1.20 13.94
N ARG A 57 -7.94 -2.39 14.46
CA ARG A 57 -7.18 -2.57 15.72
C ARG A 57 -5.76 -1.97 15.67
N LEU A 58 -5.20 -1.82 14.48
CA LEU A 58 -3.86 -1.28 14.25
C LEU A 58 -3.84 0.25 14.11
N TYR A 59 -5.01 0.91 14.13
CA TYR A 59 -5.17 2.34 13.92
C TYR A 59 -5.85 2.99 15.15
N SER A 60 -5.56 4.26 15.44
CA SER A 60 -6.16 5.00 16.57
C SER A 60 -7.46 5.72 16.19
N ASP A 61 -8.27 6.10 17.19
CA ASP A 61 -9.69 6.48 17.11
C ASP A 61 -10.08 7.71 16.23
N HIS A 62 -9.16 8.33 15.50
CA HIS A 62 -9.47 9.41 14.56
C HIS A 62 -9.48 8.93 13.10
N GLU A 63 -10.66 8.97 12.49
CA GLU A 63 -10.94 8.60 11.08
C GLU A 63 -10.58 7.15 10.68
N LEU A 64 -10.87 6.21 11.59
CA LEU A 64 -10.61 4.77 11.43
C LEU A 64 -11.15 4.16 10.13
N GLU A 65 -12.44 4.33 9.85
CA GLU A 65 -13.09 3.56 8.78
C GLU A 65 -12.62 3.98 7.39
N HIS A 66 -12.50 5.28 7.12
CA HIS A 66 -12.05 5.78 5.82
C HIS A 66 -10.60 5.42 5.53
N ARG A 67 -9.73 5.49 6.54
CA ARG A 67 -8.32 5.10 6.42
C ARG A 67 -8.16 3.60 6.21
N VAL A 68 -8.87 2.79 6.98
CA VAL A 68 -8.78 1.32 6.92
C VAL A 68 -9.35 0.76 5.61
N LYS A 69 -10.35 1.43 5.03
CA LYS A 69 -10.95 1.07 3.73
C LYS A 69 -10.22 1.64 2.51
N SER A 70 -9.16 2.41 2.73
CA SER A 70 -8.44 3.08 1.64
C SER A 70 -6.95 2.81 1.69
N ILE A 71 -6.32 2.92 0.54
CA ILE A 71 -4.87 2.98 0.41
C ILE A 71 -4.49 4.45 0.51
N SER A 72 -3.52 4.73 1.38
CA SER A 72 -3.00 6.07 1.56
C SER A 72 -1.73 6.23 0.74
N LEU A 73 -1.74 7.22 -0.16
CA LEU A 73 -0.55 7.63 -0.90
C LEU A 73 -0.25 9.11 -0.64
N ASP A 74 1.02 9.48 -0.73
CA ASP A 74 1.47 10.87 -0.56
C ASP A 74 2.25 11.32 -1.80
N THR A 75 2.07 12.57 -2.23
CA THR A 75 2.86 13.14 -3.34
C THR A 75 4.29 13.49 -2.91
N ARG A 76 4.54 13.56 -1.60
CA ARG A 76 5.83 13.93 -1.03
C ARG A 76 6.64 12.68 -0.72
N PHE A 77 7.62 12.41 -1.56
CA PHE A 77 8.54 11.27 -1.41
C PHE A 77 9.12 11.12 0.00
N TYR A 78 9.49 12.23 0.66
CA TYR A 78 10.11 12.18 1.99
C TYR A 78 9.21 11.55 3.07
N ILE A 79 7.88 11.63 2.92
CA ILE A 79 6.93 11.01 3.86
C ILE A 79 6.93 9.50 3.68
N ALA A 80 6.77 9.02 2.43
CA ALA A 80 6.84 7.59 2.12
C ALA A 80 8.21 6.99 2.48
N LYS A 81 9.30 7.73 2.21
CA LYS A 81 10.65 7.39 2.66
C LYS A 81 10.73 7.28 4.19
N GLY A 82 10.11 8.20 4.92
CA GLY A 82 10.04 8.15 6.38
C GLY A 82 9.42 6.85 6.90
N TYR A 83 8.30 6.41 6.31
CA TYR A 83 7.67 5.12 6.62
C TYR A 83 8.59 3.94 6.28
N ALA A 84 9.15 3.89 5.08
CA ALA A 84 10.06 2.81 4.67
C ALA A 84 11.31 2.73 5.57
N LEU A 85 11.84 3.87 6.01
CA LEU A 85 12.94 3.94 6.96
C LEU A 85 12.56 3.55 8.39
N GLY A 86 11.28 3.44 8.72
CA GLY A 86 10.82 2.90 10.00
C GLY A 86 11.11 1.41 10.15
N TYR A 87 11.16 0.66 9.05
CA TYR A 87 11.42 -0.79 9.04
C TYR A 87 12.91 -1.16 9.14
N LYS A 88 13.62 -0.49 10.05
CA LYS A 88 15.06 -0.71 10.30
C LYS A 88 15.34 -1.74 11.41
N GLU A 89 14.35 -2.05 12.25
CA GLU A 89 14.50 -2.95 13.40
C GLU A 89 14.78 -4.41 12.98
N GLU A 90 15.30 -5.22 13.92
CA GLU A 90 15.74 -6.61 13.70
C GLU A 90 14.66 -7.51 13.07
N HIS A 91 13.38 -7.19 13.29
CA HIS A 91 12.24 -7.99 12.85
C HIS A 91 11.81 -7.76 11.39
N PHE A 92 12.40 -6.79 10.68
CA PHE A 92 12.02 -6.47 9.30
C PHE A 92 13.19 -6.63 8.33
N HIS A 93 12.91 -7.09 7.11
CA HIS A 93 13.87 -7.22 6.01
C HIS A 93 14.26 -5.87 5.35
N GLY A 94 13.87 -4.75 5.97
CA GLY A 94 14.05 -3.40 5.42
C GLY A 94 12.74 -2.83 4.91
N GLY A 95 12.86 -1.76 4.12
CA GLY A 95 11.73 -1.00 3.63
C GLY A 95 11.86 -0.67 2.16
N VAL A 96 10.71 -0.45 1.53
CA VAL A 96 10.54 -0.17 0.11
C VAL A 96 9.61 1.03 -0.05
N VAL A 97 9.91 1.92 -0.99
CA VAL A 97 8.98 2.94 -1.45
C VAL A 97 8.56 2.61 -2.87
N LEU A 98 7.25 2.50 -3.09
CA LEU A 98 6.63 2.28 -4.39
C LEU A 98 6.11 3.63 -4.92
N GLY A 99 6.51 3.99 -6.15
CA GLY A 99 6.10 5.21 -6.84
C GLY A 99 5.11 4.90 -7.97
N PHE A 100 3.94 5.52 -7.93
CA PHE A 100 2.83 5.33 -8.87
C PHE A 100 2.53 6.60 -9.64
N GLU A 101 2.55 6.53 -10.96
CA GLU A 101 2.16 7.64 -11.82
C GLU A 101 0.66 7.56 -12.11
N ILE A 102 -0.11 8.41 -11.44
CA ILE A 102 -1.57 8.42 -11.52
C ILE A 102 -2.05 9.54 -12.43
N ASP A 103 -2.91 9.20 -13.39
CA ASP A 103 -3.50 10.17 -14.31
C ASP A 103 -4.60 11.02 -13.66
N GLU A 104 -4.87 12.19 -14.24
CA GLU A 104 -5.84 13.14 -13.69
C GLU A 104 -7.29 12.61 -13.70
N ASP A 105 -7.62 11.73 -14.64
CA ASP A 105 -8.97 11.18 -14.75
C ASP A 105 -9.26 10.15 -13.66
N PHE A 106 -8.24 9.42 -13.22
CA PHE A 106 -8.29 8.59 -12.02
C PHE A 106 -8.36 9.45 -10.76
N LEU A 107 -7.57 10.52 -10.66
CA LEU A 107 -7.59 11.43 -9.50
C LEU A 107 -8.97 12.07 -9.26
N LYS A 108 -9.73 12.36 -10.33
CA LYS A 108 -11.12 12.87 -10.24
C LYS A 108 -12.10 11.88 -9.59
N ARG A 109 -11.74 10.61 -9.43
CA ARG A 109 -12.62 9.52 -8.94
C ARG A 109 -12.31 9.08 -7.51
N ILE A 110 -11.26 9.65 -6.90
CA ILE A 110 -10.80 9.28 -5.57
C ILE A 110 -10.82 10.48 -4.63
N CYS A 111 -10.64 10.23 -3.34
CA CYS A 111 -10.55 11.30 -2.36
C CYS A 111 -9.12 11.86 -2.36
N LEU A 112 -8.99 13.17 -2.52
CA LEU A 112 -7.70 13.87 -2.51
C LEU A 112 -7.57 14.69 -1.23
N ILE A 113 -6.37 14.67 -0.66
CA ILE A 113 -5.98 15.58 0.40
C ILE A 113 -5.25 16.74 -0.28
N SER A 114 -5.77 17.96 -0.12
CA SER A 114 -5.15 19.16 -0.67
C SER A 114 -4.96 20.25 0.37
N TYR A 115 -3.87 21.01 0.27
CA TYR A 115 -3.61 22.19 1.09
C TYR A 115 -3.18 23.34 0.17
N SER A 116 -3.83 24.50 0.31
CA SER A 116 -3.55 25.70 -0.50
C SER A 116 -3.57 25.44 -2.02
N GLY A 117 -4.46 24.56 -2.48
CA GLY A 117 -4.59 24.21 -3.91
C GLY A 117 -3.62 23.13 -4.41
N HIS A 118 -2.72 22.61 -3.57
CA HIS A 118 -1.80 21.54 -3.93
C HIS A 118 -2.27 20.19 -3.41
N ILE A 119 -2.24 19.15 -4.24
CA ILE A 119 -2.52 17.78 -3.83
C ILE A 119 -1.34 17.27 -3.00
N LEU A 120 -1.61 16.93 -1.74
CA LEU A 120 -0.64 16.36 -0.80
C LEU A 120 -0.72 14.84 -0.75
N GLY A 121 -1.89 14.26 -1.01
CA GLY A 121 -2.08 12.83 -0.92
C GLY A 121 -3.41 12.38 -1.49
N ALA A 122 -3.58 11.07 -1.53
CA ALA A 122 -4.75 10.42 -2.10
C ALA A 122 -5.18 9.24 -1.22
N TYR A 123 -6.49 9.10 -1.04
CA TYR A 123 -7.12 7.92 -0.47
C TYR A 123 -7.83 7.15 -1.58
N ILE A 124 -7.23 6.03 -1.98
CA ILE A 124 -7.75 5.16 -3.03
C ILE A 124 -8.60 4.07 -2.39
N PRO A 125 -9.89 3.95 -2.72
CA PRO A 125 -10.73 2.95 -2.10
C PRO A 125 -10.31 1.53 -2.52
N ARG A 126 -10.18 0.65 -1.52
CA ARG A 126 -9.96 -0.79 -1.65
C ARG A 126 -8.66 -1.26 -2.28
N ARG A 127 -8.36 -0.88 -3.53
CA ARG A 127 -7.21 -1.40 -4.28
C ARG A 127 -6.63 -0.40 -5.26
N LEU A 128 -5.30 -0.45 -5.41
CA LEU A 128 -4.55 0.21 -6.48
C LEU A 128 -3.77 -0.86 -7.22
N LYS A 129 -4.06 -1.03 -8.51
CA LYS A 129 -3.30 -1.94 -9.36
C LYS A 129 -1.89 -1.41 -9.60
N LEU A 130 -0.95 -2.32 -9.87
CA LEU A 130 0.44 -1.97 -10.16
C LEU A 130 0.71 -1.58 -11.61
N ASP A 131 -0.33 -1.45 -12.45
CA ASP A 131 -0.20 -0.99 -13.84
C ASP A 131 0.30 0.45 -13.97
N THR A 132 0.19 1.23 -12.89
CA THR A 132 0.71 2.61 -12.79
C THR A 132 2.04 2.69 -12.03
N LEU A 133 2.61 1.56 -11.59
CA LEU A 133 3.90 1.54 -10.90
C LEU A 133 5.00 2.00 -11.85
N LYS A 134 5.84 2.93 -11.38
CA LYS A 134 6.99 3.46 -12.12
C LYS A 134 8.30 3.24 -11.41
N GLU A 135 8.32 3.32 -10.09
CA GLU A 135 9.56 3.37 -9.34
C GLU A 135 9.50 2.48 -8.10
N VAL A 136 10.61 1.80 -7.81
CA VAL A 136 10.83 1.03 -6.59
C VAL A 136 12.12 1.50 -5.94
N HIS A 137 12.02 2.12 -4.75
CA HIS A 137 13.17 2.61 -4.00
C HIS A 137 13.43 1.71 -2.79
N LEU A 138 14.67 1.24 -2.65
CA LEU A 138 15.05 0.30 -1.60
C LEU A 138 15.84 1.01 -0.49
N THR A 139 15.49 0.76 0.77
CA THR A 139 16.36 1.17 1.89
C THR A 139 17.67 0.37 1.89
N PRO A 140 18.73 0.83 2.59
CA PRO A 140 19.99 0.09 2.66
C PRO A 140 19.85 -1.37 3.11
N LYS A 141 18.94 -1.67 4.05
CA LYS A 141 18.67 -3.03 4.54
C LYS A 141 17.93 -3.89 3.50
N ALA A 142 17.02 -3.29 2.73
CA ALA A 142 16.29 -3.99 1.67
C ALA A 142 17.19 -4.42 0.50
N LYS A 143 18.44 -3.92 0.41
CA LYS A 143 19.39 -4.30 -0.65
C LYS A 143 19.70 -5.80 -0.65
N ASP A 144 19.70 -6.43 0.52
CA ASP A 144 19.97 -7.86 0.66
C ASP A 144 18.87 -8.73 0.00
N TYR A 145 17.70 -8.14 -0.26
CA TYR A 145 16.54 -8.78 -0.88
C TYR A 145 16.29 -8.30 -2.32
N LYS A 146 17.20 -7.49 -2.89
CA LYS A 146 17.01 -6.85 -4.19
C LYS A 146 16.60 -7.83 -5.29
N GLU A 147 17.31 -8.96 -5.42
CA GLU A 147 17.05 -9.93 -6.49
C GLU A 147 15.64 -10.52 -6.40
N GLN A 148 15.20 -10.82 -5.17
CA GLN A 148 13.85 -11.30 -4.93
C GLN A 148 12.81 -10.23 -5.27
N ILE A 149 13.01 -9.00 -4.81
CA ILE A 149 12.10 -7.88 -5.11
C ILE A 149 12.05 -7.63 -6.62
N ALA A 150 13.19 -7.53 -7.28
CA ALA A 150 13.28 -7.27 -8.72
C ALA A 150 12.54 -8.34 -9.53
N LYS A 151 12.69 -9.61 -9.17
CA LYS A 151 11.97 -10.72 -9.81
C LYS A 151 10.45 -10.59 -9.70
N GLU A 152 9.94 -10.26 -8.51
CA GLU A 152 8.49 -10.18 -8.29
C GLU A 152 7.87 -8.96 -9.01
N PHE A 153 8.65 -7.88 -9.17
CA PHE A 153 8.22 -6.66 -9.85
C PHE A 153 8.50 -6.64 -11.37
N GLU A 154 9.22 -7.62 -11.92
CA GLU A 154 9.68 -7.65 -13.32
C GLU A 154 8.55 -7.41 -14.33
N VAL A 155 7.36 -7.98 -14.07
CA VAL A 155 6.19 -7.86 -14.96
C VAL A 155 5.61 -6.45 -15.06
N TYR A 156 5.97 -5.56 -14.14
CA TYR A 156 5.51 -4.17 -14.10
C TYR A 156 6.57 -3.19 -14.63
N ASP A 157 7.78 -3.67 -14.92
CA ASP A 157 8.91 -2.90 -15.48
C ASP A 157 9.20 -1.55 -14.77
N PRO A 158 9.35 -1.51 -13.43
CA PRO A 158 9.66 -0.26 -12.74
C PRO A 158 11.16 0.04 -12.73
N ASP A 159 11.50 1.33 -12.64
CA ASP A 159 12.85 1.79 -12.36
C ASP A 159 13.24 1.52 -10.88
N PHE A 160 14.44 1.00 -10.67
CA PHE A 160 14.94 0.68 -9.33
C PHE A 160 15.95 1.71 -8.81
N PHE A 161 15.72 2.21 -7.60
CA PHE A 161 16.55 3.21 -6.94
C PHE A 161 16.96 2.79 -5.52
N TYR A 162 17.96 3.47 -4.98
CA TYR A 162 18.41 3.31 -3.59
C TYR A 162 18.19 4.60 -2.79
N LEU A 163 17.70 4.47 -1.56
CA LEU A 163 17.36 5.57 -0.64
C LEU A 163 18.55 6.18 0.11
#